data_AF-A0A496B3G9-F1
#
_entry.id   AF-A0A496B3G9-F1
#
_cell.length_a   1.000
_cell.length_b   1.000
_cell.length_c   1.000
_cell.angle_alpha   90.00
_cell.angle_beta   90.00
_cell.angle_gamma   90.00
#
_symmetry.space_group_name_H-M   'P 1'
#
loop_
_entity.id
_entity.type
_entity.pdbx_description
1 polymer ?
#
loop_
_entity_poly.entity_id
_entity_poly.type
_entity_poly.pdbx_seq_one_letter_code
_entity_poly.pdbx_strand_id
1 'polypeptide(L)'
;MNENFINTWVSNVELERTSSKQKFMALRRQQGFKPFDKTRPLAQAIMKGWKKRSPADSLVISPDLELMGRLPVNERSSPYNGAKGYLLFLKESLDGRLPGFGEEGSGLQSTDSGTPSSSGAAGINGLNVVLTHGKPEQTVLSIFRTPEAGYQDYTVVEIDATALKEGGILTIDISVGSTEAAGSFDLFTGDSELPTEGAPLNALVSAWGISSGQSRRITYLFDRGQHFKLGATGDWHSEKGSVNAFWAKISVEPEQKSEPRKGSSAHLGQSPEDVMNTFVEAFKNLDSETILSMFTEDARETFEDDFEDMPEDARTQMSEILSQMEVLSSQYVGDEFHFQLRVPLAGEVSVKMRKVEGIWLIYDVVE
;
A
#
# COMPACT_ATOMS: atom_id res chain seq x y z
N MET A 1 13.60 -4.16 3.03
CA MET A 1 13.84 -5.56 3.43
C MET A 1 14.43 -5.54 4.82
N ASN A 2 13.67 -6.04 5.81
CA ASN A 2 13.95 -5.91 7.25
C ASN A 2 14.59 -7.19 7.83
N GLU A 3 14.62 -7.29 9.16
CA GLU A 3 15.16 -8.40 9.97
C GLU A 3 14.71 -9.83 9.59
N ASN A 4 13.65 -9.99 8.79
CA ASN A 4 13.22 -11.31 8.29
C ASN A 4 13.84 -11.69 6.93
N PHE A 5 14.47 -10.75 6.23
CA PHE A 5 15.06 -10.96 4.91
C PHE A 5 16.53 -10.57 4.92
N ILE A 6 17.41 -11.58 4.92
CA ILE A 6 18.84 -11.37 4.74
C ILE A 6 19.11 -11.16 3.26
N ASN A 7 19.21 -9.91 2.82
CA ASN A 7 19.75 -9.59 1.51
C ASN A 7 21.28 -9.54 1.60
N THR A 8 21.95 -10.49 0.95
CA THR A 8 23.41 -10.53 0.91
C THR A 8 23.93 -10.82 -0.48
N TRP A 9 25.16 -10.40 -0.73
CA TRP A 9 25.88 -10.67 -1.96
C TRP A 9 26.96 -11.69 -1.69
N VAL A 10 26.89 -12.83 -2.39
CA VAL A 10 27.96 -13.82 -2.32
C VAL A 10 28.78 -13.80 -3.59
N SER A 11 30.08 -13.55 -3.44
CA SER A 11 30.99 -13.46 -4.57
C SER A 11 31.10 -14.79 -5.30
N ASN A 12 30.89 -14.76 -6.61
CA ASN A 12 31.13 -15.92 -7.48
C ASN A 12 32.59 -16.42 -7.42
N VAL A 13 33.54 -15.57 -7.02
CA VAL A 13 34.96 -15.94 -6.87
C VAL A 13 35.14 -16.83 -5.65
N GLU A 14 34.58 -16.44 -4.51
CA GLU A 14 34.62 -17.20 -3.26
C GLU A 14 33.94 -18.56 -3.39
N LEU A 15 32.88 -18.63 -4.20
CA LEU A 15 32.19 -19.88 -4.48
C LEU A 15 32.84 -20.71 -5.61
N GLU A 16 33.89 -20.20 -6.25
CA GLU A 16 34.67 -20.92 -7.27
C GLU A 16 33.82 -21.44 -8.45
N ARG A 17 32.86 -20.60 -8.88
CA ARG A 17 31.83 -20.97 -9.86
C ARG A 17 32.36 -21.39 -11.24
N THR A 18 33.55 -20.95 -11.62
CA THR A 18 34.18 -21.27 -12.92
C THR A 18 35.58 -21.83 -12.73
N SER A 19 36.09 -22.60 -13.71
CA SER A 19 37.45 -23.15 -13.64
C SER A 19 38.53 -22.07 -13.50
N SER A 20 38.33 -20.88 -14.09
CA SER A 20 39.22 -19.73 -13.89
C SER A 20 39.23 -19.26 -12.43
N LYS A 21 38.06 -19.17 -11.80
CA LYS A 21 37.92 -18.79 -10.39
C LYS A 21 38.46 -19.86 -9.45
N GLN A 22 38.29 -21.14 -9.79
CA GLN A 22 38.90 -22.27 -9.07
C GLN A 22 40.43 -22.17 -9.05
N LYS A 23 41.05 -21.92 -10.21
CA LYS A 23 42.50 -21.73 -10.31
C LYS A 23 42.97 -20.53 -9.51
N PHE A 24 42.25 -19.41 -9.59
CA PHE A 24 42.54 -18.21 -8.82
C PHE A 24 42.48 -18.48 -7.31
N MET A 25 41.43 -19.15 -6.82
CA MET A 25 41.29 -19.49 -5.40
C MET A 25 42.34 -20.51 -4.95
N ALA A 26 42.74 -21.45 -5.80
CA ALA A 26 43.83 -22.37 -5.50
C ALA A 26 45.15 -21.63 -5.23
N LEU A 27 45.46 -20.60 -6.03
CA LEU A 27 46.63 -19.74 -5.79
C LEU A 27 46.51 -18.97 -4.47
N ARG A 28 45.34 -18.38 -4.17
CA ARG A 28 45.13 -17.67 -2.90
C ARG A 28 45.28 -18.58 -1.69
N ARG A 29 44.83 -19.83 -1.76
CA ARG A 29 45.01 -20.81 -0.68
C ARG A 29 46.49 -21.08 -0.39
N GLN A 30 47.35 -21.13 -1.41
CA GLN A 30 48.80 -21.26 -1.23
C GLN A 30 49.40 -20.05 -0.49
N GLN A 31 48.74 -18.89 -0.55
CA GLN A 31 49.12 -17.66 0.14
C GLN A 31 48.49 -17.54 1.55
N GLY A 32 47.92 -18.62 2.08
CA GLY A 32 47.30 -18.64 3.41
C GLY A 32 45.89 -18.04 3.47
N PHE A 33 45.25 -17.77 2.33
CA PHE A 33 43.85 -17.34 2.32
C PHE A 33 42.92 -18.47 2.77
N LYS A 34 42.05 -18.18 3.75
CA LYS A 34 41.02 -19.10 4.22
C LYS A 34 39.83 -19.07 3.25
N PRO A 35 39.56 -20.17 2.51
CA PRO A 35 38.46 -20.18 1.54
C PRO A 35 37.10 -20.16 2.24
N PHE A 36 36.09 -19.68 1.52
CA PHE A 36 34.70 -19.82 1.91
C PHE A 36 34.31 -21.29 2.08
N ASP A 37 33.65 -21.62 3.18
CA ASP A 37 33.23 -22.99 3.50
C ASP A 37 31.99 -23.39 2.70
N LYS A 38 32.25 -23.97 1.52
CA LYS A 38 31.20 -24.46 0.62
C LYS A 38 30.40 -25.63 1.19
N THR A 39 30.82 -26.25 2.30
CA THR A 39 30.09 -27.38 2.91
C THR A 39 28.93 -26.92 3.78
N ARG A 40 28.84 -25.62 4.11
CA ARG A 40 27.74 -25.07 4.90
C ARG A 40 26.40 -25.24 4.16
N PRO A 41 25.30 -25.57 4.87
CA PRO A 41 23.98 -25.73 4.28
C PRO A 41 23.53 -24.55 3.40
N LEU A 42 23.71 -23.31 3.87
CA LEU A 42 23.38 -22.11 3.08
C LEU A 42 24.22 -22.00 1.80
N ALA A 43 25.51 -22.33 1.87
CA ALA A 43 26.38 -22.34 0.69
C ALA A 43 25.89 -23.35 -0.36
N GLN A 44 25.49 -24.55 0.08
CA GLN A 44 24.93 -25.58 -0.79
C GLN A 44 23.61 -25.14 -1.44
N ALA A 45 22.72 -24.49 -0.69
CA ALA A 45 21.48 -23.93 -1.23
C ALA A 45 21.74 -22.89 -2.33
N ILE A 46 22.69 -21.97 -2.09
CA ILE A 46 23.12 -20.98 -3.09
C ILE A 46 23.70 -21.67 -4.33
N MET A 47 24.58 -22.65 -4.14
CA MET A 47 25.22 -23.39 -5.24
C MET A 47 24.21 -24.17 -6.08
N LYS A 48 23.19 -24.77 -5.45
CA LYS A 48 22.09 -25.47 -6.12
C LYS A 48 21.31 -24.53 -7.06
N GLY A 49 21.20 -23.26 -6.69
CA GLY A 49 20.46 -22.25 -7.46
C GLY A 49 21.22 -21.62 -8.61
N TRP A 50 22.48 -21.97 -8.87
CA TRP A 50 23.22 -21.35 -9.96
C TRP A 50 22.68 -21.73 -11.33
N LYS A 51 22.59 -20.73 -12.20
CA LYS A 51 22.44 -20.97 -13.64
C LYS A 51 23.80 -21.00 -14.33
N LYS A 52 24.09 -22.06 -15.10
CA LYS A 52 25.34 -22.14 -15.87
C LYS A 52 25.47 -20.92 -16.79
N ARG A 53 26.65 -20.30 -16.83
CA ARG A 53 26.98 -19.08 -17.61
C ARG A 53 26.28 -17.78 -17.18
N SER A 54 25.40 -17.79 -16.18
CA SER A 54 24.90 -16.54 -15.61
C SER A 54 26.01 -15.82 -14.82
N PRO A 55 26.22 -14.50 -15.05
CA PRO A 55 27.21 -13.73 -14.31
C PRO A 55 26.73 -13.32 -12.91
N ALA A 56 25.42 -13.30 -12.66
CA ALA A 56 24.81 -13.04 -11.35
C ALA A 56 23.40 -13.64 -11.30
N ASP A 57 23.03 -14.26 -10.19
CA ASP A 57 21.68 -14.79 -9.97
C ASP A 57 21.07 -14.14 -8.73
N SER A 58 19.79 -13.80 -8.81
CA SER A 58 19.00 -13.52 -7.61
C SER A 58 18.34 -14.81 -7.15
N LEU A 59 18.50 -15.15 -5.89
CA LEU A 59 17.93 -16.35 -5.28
C LEU A 59 17.01 -15.93 -4.13
N VAL A 60 15.90 -16.65 -3.96
CA VAL A 60 15.09 -16.59 -2.74
C VAL A 60 15.27 -17.93 -2.03
N ILE A 61 15.69 -17.88 -0.77
CA ILE A 61 16.00 -19.06 0.03
C ILE A 61 15.21 -18.95 1.34
N SER A 62 14.50 -20.02 1.71
CA SER A 62 13.72 -20.09 2.96
C SER A 62 14.64 -20.20 4.19
N PRO A 63 14.11 -20.00 5.41
CA PRO A 63 14.85 -20.26 6.65
C PRO A 63 15.36 -21.71 6.76
N ASP A 64 14.61 -22.67 6.22
CA ASP A 64 14.99 -24.09 6.13
C ASP A 64 15.97 -24.38 4.98
N LEU A 65 16.50 -23.33 4.35
CA LEU A 65 17.49 -23.36 3.28
C LEU A 65 16.98 -24.01 1.99
N GLU A 66 15.66 -23.98 1.81
CA GLU A 66 15.02 -24.40 0.57
C GLU A 66 15.09 -23.28 -0.45
N LEU A 67 15.39 -23.63 -1.70
CA LEU A 67 15.50 -22.67 -2.77
C LEU A 67 14.12 -22.43 -3.38
N MET A 68 13.56 -21.25 -3.12
CA MET A 68 12.18 -20.87 -3.45
C MET A 68 12.06 -20.12 -4.78
N GLY A 69 13.16 -19.57 -5.30
CA GLY A 69 13.16 -18.79 -6.53
C GLY A 69 14.56 -18.60 -7.10
N ARG A 70 14.67 -18.56 -8.43
CA ARG A 70 15.91 -18.24 -9.14
C ARG A 70 15.64 -17.27 -10.29
N LEU A 71 16.32 -16.13 -10.30
CA LEU A 71 16.25 -15.17 -11.41
C LEU A 71 17.67 -14.81 -11.88
N PRO A 72 18.20 -15.53 -12.90
CA PRO A 72 19.48 -15.21 -13.51
C PRO A 72 19.42 -13.85 -14.19
N VAL A 73 20.47 -13.03 -14.05
CA VAL A 73 20.47 -11.65 -14.60
C VAL A 73 20.32 -11.64 -16.12
N ASN A 74 20.85 -12.66 -16.80
CA ASN A 74 20.73 -12.85 -18.25
C ASN A 74 19.35 -13.36 -18.69
N GLU A 75 18.51 -13.77 -17.75
CA GLU A 75 17.13 -14.25 -17.98
C GLU A 75 16.10 -13.27 -17.41
N ARG A 76 16.52 -12.05 -17.02
CA ARG A 76 15.63 -10.95 -16.64
C ARG A 76 14.94 -10.34 -17.85
N SER A 77 14.19 -11.14 -18.59
CA SER A 77 13.23 -10.70 -19.60
C SER A 77 11.86 -10.45 -18.96
N SER A 78 10.91 -9.94 -19.74
CA SER A 78 9.49 -9.94 -19.34
C SER A 78 9.06 -11.36 -18.90
N PRO A 79 8.32 -11.52 -17.79
CA PRO A 79 7.74 -10.47 -16.95
C PRO A 79 8.64 -9.96 -15.80
N TYR A 80 9.86 -10.49 -15.65
CA TYR A 80 10.76 -10.22 -14.53
C TYR A 80 11.75 -9.06 -14.75
N ASN A 81 11.46 -8.15 -15.68
CA ASN A 81 12.30 -6.99 -15.96
C ASN A 81 11.95 -5.79 -15.04
N GLY A 82 12.99 -5.05 -14.63
CA GLY A 82 12.85 -3.87 -13.78
C GLY A 82 12.38 -4.16 -12.34
N ALA A 83 12.01 -3.11 -11.61
CA ALA A 83 11.61 -3.22 -10.21
C ALA A 83 10.29 -4.00 -10.03
N LYS A 84 9.31 -3.79 -10.91
CA LYS A 84 8.04 -4.53 -10.90
C LYS A 84 8.24 -6.02 -11.16
N GLY A 85 9.11 -6.36 -12.11
CA GLY A 85 9.45 -7.76 -12.40
C GLY A 85 10.23 -8.43 -11.28
N TYR A 86 11.15 -7.71 -10.60
CA TYR A 86 11.81 -8.23 -9.41
C TYR A 86 10.84 -8.44 -8.25
N LEU A 87 9.89 -7.53 -8.04
CA LEU A 87 8.81 -7.72 -7.08
C LEU A 87 7.95 -8.94 -7.41
N LEU A 88 7.57 -9.11 -8.68
CA LEU A 88 6.82 -10.29 -9.13
C LEU A 88 7.60 -11.57 -8.82
N PHE A 89 8.90 -11.60 -9.14
CA PHE A 89 9.78 -12.71 -8.79
C PHE A 89 9.77 -13.03 -7.28
N LEU A 90 9.85 -12.00 -6.43
CA LEU A 90 9.78 -12.19 -4.98
C LEU A 90 8.41 -12.73 -4.54
N LYS A 91 7.31 -12.13 -5.02
CA LYS A 91 5.94 -12.57 -4.72
C LYS A 91 5.74 -14.04 -5.11
N GLU A 92 6.07 -14.41 -6.34
CA GLU A 92 5.91 -15.78 -6.83
C GLU A 92 6.82 -16.78 -6.11
N SER A 93 8.01 -16.37 -5.69
CA SER A 93 8.88 -17.23 -4.88
C SER A 93 8.25 -17.50 -3.51
N LEU A 94 7.72 -16.47 -2.86
CA LEU A 94 7.05 -16.59 -1.56
C LEU A 94 5.73 -17.36 -1.64
N ASP A 95 5.01 -17.26 -2.76
CA ASP A 95 3.81 -18.05 -3.05
C ASP A 95 4.12 -19.53 -3.40
N GLY A 96 5.39 -19.96 -3.32
CA GLY A 96 5.80 -21.33 -3.63
C GLY A 96 5.72 -21.72 -5.10
N ARG A 97 5.62 -20.74 -6.03
CA ARG A 97 5.50 -20.99 -7.48
C ARG A 97 6.83 -21.34 -8.16
N LEU A 98 7.94 -21.27 -7.43
CA LEU A 98 9.27 -21.63 -7.90
C LEU A 98 9.65 -20.94 -9.24
N PRO A 99 9.58 -19.59 -9.33
CA PRO A 99 9.93 -18.88 -10.56
C PRO A 99 11.39 -19.16 -10.96
N GLY A 100 11.59 -19.38 -12.26
CA GLY A 100 12.90 -19.72 -12.85
C GLY A 100 13.34 -21.18 -12.72
N PHE A 101 12.44 -22.07 -12.26
CA PHE A 101 12.62 -23.53 -12.25
C PHE A 101 11.91 -24.28 -13.38
N GLY A 102 11.38 -23.56 -14.39
CA GLY A 102 10.78 -24.17 -15.60
C GLY A 102 11.79 -24.96 -16.44
N GLU A 103 11.31 -26.06 -17.06
CA GLU A 103 12.09 -27.12 -17.72
C GLU A 103 13.28 -26.59 -18.55
N GLU A 104 14.47 -27.12 -18.29
CA GLU A 104 15.69 -26.81 -19.05
C GLU A 104 15.69 -27.37 -20.50
N GLY A 105 14.51 -27.52 -21.13
CA GLY A 105 14.33 -28.37 -22.30
C GLY A 105 13.22 -27.97 -23.26
N SER A 106 13.22 -26.76 -23.82
CA SER A 106 12.78 -26.61 -25.22
C SER A 106 13.38 -25.35 -25.82
N GLY A 107 14.32 -25.53 -26.75
CA GLY A 107 14.87 -24.43 -27.51
C GLY A 107 13.78 -23.77 -28.36
N LEU A 108 13.77 -22.44 -28.37
CA LEU A 108 13.39 -21.67 -29.54
C LEU A 108 14.16 -20.35 -29.49
N GLN A 109 14.99 -20.20 -30.53
CA GLN A 109 15.60 -18.94 -30.91
C GLN A 109 14.47 -17.93 -31.13
N SER A 110 14.50 -16.83 -30.39
CA SER A 110 13.86 -15.59 -30.83
C SER A 110 14.95 -14.55 -30.95
N THR A 111 15.56 -14.51 -32.13
CA THR A 111 16.21 -13.30 -32.63
C THR A 111 15.12 -12.29 -32.89
N ASP A 112 14.95 -11.32 -32.01
CA ASP A 112 14.55 -10.00 -32.49
C ASP A 112 15.13 -8.90 -31.60
N SER A 113 16.05 -8.17 -32.21
CA SER A 113 16.74 -7.01 -31.69
C SER A 113 15.83 -5.79 -31.82
N GLY A 114 15.10 -5.49 -30.77
CA GLY A 114 14.52 -4.17 -30.54
C GLY A 114 15.05 -3.64 -29.22
N THR A 115 16.00 -2.71 -29.27
CA THR A 115 16.49 -2.00 -28.09
C THR A 115 15.47 -0.92 -27.72
N PRO A 116 14.76 -0.97 -26.58
CA PRO A 116 14.15 0.21 -26.02
C PRO A 116 15.17 0.84 -25.08
N SER A 117 15.54 2.08 -25.39
CA SER A 117 16.27 2.98 -24.51
C SER A 117 15.81 2.82 -23.06
N SER A 118 16.73 2.43 -22.19
CA SER A 118 16.52 2.44 -20.75
C SER A 118 16.41 3.89 -20.28
N SER A 119 15.19 4.42 -20.23
CA SER A 119 14.92 5.64 -19.47
C SER A 119 14.63 5.25 -18.02
N GLY A 120 15.51 5.72 -17.13
CA GLY A 120 15.20 5.95 -15.72
C GLY A 120 14.82 4.75 -14.86
N ALA A 121 15.75 3.82 -14.63
CA ALA A 121 15.72 3.06 -13.37
C ALA A 121 16.02 4.06 -12.23
N ALA A 122 14.98 4.76 -11.76
CA ALA A 122 15.03 5.48 -10.51
C ALA A 122 15.51 4.50 -9.44
N GLY A 123 16.63 4.82 -8.81
CA GLY A 123 17.22 3.99 -7.78
C GLY A 123 16.16 3.64 -6.74
N ILE A 124 16.20 2.41 -6.24
CA ILE A 124 15.55 2.02 -5.00
C ILE A 124 16.27 2.83 -3.91
N ASN A 125 15.93 4.12 -3.81
CA ASN A 125 16.18 4.90 -2.63
C ASN A 125 15.47 4.17 -1.49
N GLY A 126 16.05 4.17 -0.30
CA GLY A 126 15.51 3.44 0.85
C GLY A 126 14.10 3.88 1.23
N LEU A 127 13.75 3.77 2.50
CA LEU A 127 12.45 4.24 2.99
C LEU A 127 12.35 5.79 3.02
N ASN A 128 13.06 6.48 2.12
CA ASN A 128 13.15 7.94 2.02
C ASN A 128 12.79 8.37 0.59
N VAL A 129 11.71 9.11 0.46
CA VAL A 129 11.19 9.69 -0.78
C VAL A 129 11.39 11.20 -0.72
N VAL A 130 11.91 11.78 -1.80
CA VAL A 130 12.11 13.23 -1.93
C VAL A 130 11.37 13.73 -3.17
N LEU A 131 10.28 14.44 -2.97
CA LEU A 131 9.43 14.96 -4.05
C LEU A 131 9.83 16.40 -4.37
N THR A 132 10.04 16.67 -5.65
CA THR A 132 10.37 18.00 -6.18
C THR A 132 9.63 18.22 -7.48
N HIS A 133 9.55 19.45 -7.99
CA HIS A 133 8.95 19.69 -9.31
C HIS A 133 9.63 18.89 -10.45
N GLY A 134 10.95 18.67 -10.37
CA GLY A 134 11.69 17.87 -11.36
C GLY A 134 11.61 16.36 -11.13
N LYS A 135 11.12 15.94 -9.96
CA LYS A 135 10.94 14.53 -9.57
C LYS A 135 9.66 14.42 -8.72
N PRO A 136 8.48 14.57 -9.33
CA PRO A 136 7.22 14.63 -8.60
C PRO A 136 6.73 13.24 -8.17
N GLU A 137 7.48 12.19 -8.48
CA GLU A 137 7.08 10.80 -8.25
C GLU A 137 8.30 9.94 -7.90
N GLN A 138 8.11 9.04 -6.94
CA GLN A 138 9.03 7.93 -6.63
C GLN A 138 8.26 6.68 -6.23
N THR A 139 8.93 5.53 -6.32
CA THR A 139 8.35 4.24 -5.92
C THR A 139 9.15 3.63 -4.77
N VAL A 140 8.46 3.06 -3.80
CA VAL A 140 9.03 2.34 -2.67
C VAL A 140 8.58 0.88 -2.71
N LEU A 141 9.49 -0.02 -2.36
CA LEU A 141 9.18 -1.42 -2.14
C LEU A 141 9.71 -1.83 -0.78
N SER A 142 8.83 -2.25 0.11
CA SER A 142 9.22 -2.76 1.43
C SER A 142 8.25 -3.83 1.90
N ILE A 143 8.31 -4.17 3.18
CA ILE A 143 7.46 -5.15 3.83
C ILE A 143 6.90 -4.55 5.11
N PHE A 144 5.78 -5.07 5.58
CA PHE A 144 5.21 -4.79 6.89
C PHE A 144 5.02 -6.10 7.65
N ARG A 145 4.91 -6.00 8.98
CA ARG A 145 4.64 -7.14 9.86
C ARG A 145 3.36 -6.84 10.63
N THR A 146 2.55 -7.88 10.83
CA THR A 146 1.37 -7.79 11.69
C THR A 146 1.81 -7.75 13.15
N PRO A 147 1.46 -6.71 13.91
CA PRO A 147 1.80 -6.60 15.32
C PRO A 147 0.95 -7.57 16.17
N GLU A 148 1.15 -7.51 17.49
CA GLU A 148 0.20 -8.10 18.42
C GLU A 148 -1.13 -7.31 18.40
N ALA A 149 -2.25 -7.99 18.67
CA ALA A 149 -3.55 -7.34 18.69
C ALA A 149 -3.55 -6.13 19.65
N GLY A 150 -4.02 -4.98 19.16
CA GLY A 150 -4.01 -3.72 19.92
C GLY A 150 -2.69 -2.94 19.87
N TYR A 151 -1.65 -3.46 19.20
CA TYR A 151 -0.36 -2.79 19.01
C TYR A 151 -0.16 -2.35 17.56
N GLN A 152 0.82 -1.46 17.35
CA GLN A 152 1.26 -0.99 16.05
C GLN A 152 2.77 -1.24 15.89
N ASP A 153 3.18 -1.76 14.72
CA ASP A 153 4.58 -1.94 14.35
C ASP A 153 4.76 -1.45 12.90
N TYR A 154 5.04 -0.16 12.75
CA TYR A 154 5.11 0.49 11.45
C TYR A 154 6.48 0.32 10.79
N THR A 155 6.47 -0.19 9.56
CA THR A 155 7.51 0.13 8.58
C THR A 155 7.25 1.55 8.07
N VAL A 156 8.14 2.49 8.40
CA VAL A 156 7.96 3.90 8.07
C VAL A 156 8.66 4.26 6.77
N VAL A 157 7.94 4.89 5.85
CA VAL A 157 8.48 5.59 4.67
C VAL A 157 8.45 7.10 4.94
N GLU A 158 9.62 7.72 5.03
CA GLU A 158 9.77 9.17 5.11
C GLU A 158 9.57 9.80 3.73
N ILE A 159 8.75 10.85 3.67
CA ILE A 159 8.44 11.58 2.44
C ILE A 159 8.77 13.05 2.67
N ASP A 160 9.80 13.55 1.99
CA ASP A 160 10.18 14.96 1.96
C ASP A 160 9.50 15.64 0.76
N ALA A 161 8.51 16.48 1.03
CA ALA A 161 7.84 17.33 0.06
C ALA A 161 8.18 18.82 0.26
N THR A 162 9.24 19.14 1.01
CA THR A 162 9.58 20.52 1.41
C THR A 162 9.96 21.44 0.24
N ALA A 163 10.32 20.87 -0.92
CA ALA A 163 10.59 21.61 -2.15
C ALA A 163 9.32 22.22 -2.77
N LEU A 164 8.13 21.73 -2.42
CA LEU A 164 6.84 22.13 -2.99
C LEU A 164 6.23 23.24 -2.14
N LYS A 165 6.77 24.46 -2.25
CA LYS A 165 6.43 25.58 -1.36
C LYS A 165 4.96 25.97 -1.35
N GLU A 166 4.26 25.73 -2.46
CA GLU A 166 2.84 26.07 -2.64
C GLU A 166 1.90 24.92 -2.26
N GLY A 167 2.42 23.84 -1.69
CA GLY A 167 1.60 22.68 -1.37
C GLY A 167 1.38 21.76 -2.57
N GLY A 168 0.33 20.94 -2.48
CA GLY A 168 -0.09 20.02 -3.54
C GLY A 168 -0.99 18.91 -3.03
N ILE A 169 -1.34 18.01 -3.94
CA ILE A 169 -2.10 16.79 -3.65
C ILE A 169 -1.11 15.63 -3.65
N LEU A 170 -0.80 15.12 -2.47
CA LEU A 170 -0.02 13.89 -2.31
C LEU A 170 -0.92 12.70 -2.64
N THR A 171 -0.51 11.90 -3.62
CA THR A 171 -1.19 10.65 -4.00
C THR A 171 -0.25 9.48 -3.72
N ILE A 172 -0.77 8.45 -3.06
CA ILE A 172 -0.05 7.23 -2.73
C ILE A 172 -0.86 6.05 -3.27
N ASP A 173 -0.42 5.47 -4.39
CA ASP A 173 -0.96 4.21 -4.88
C ASP A 173 -0.23 3.06 -4.19
N ILE A 174 -0.97 2.23 -3.45
CA ILE A 174 -0.45 1.15 -2.62
C ILE A 174 -0.89 -0.17 -3.21
N SER A 175 0.03 -1.11 -3.33
CA SER A 175 -0.23 -2.50 -3.73
C SER A 175 0.37 -3.46 -2.72
N VAL A 176 -0.48 -4.31 -2.14
CA VAL A 176 -0.07 -5.33 -1.16
C VAL A 176 0.40 -6.60 -1.88
N GLY A 177 1.33 -7.34 -1.27
CA GLY A 177 1.81 -8.63 -1.76
C GLY A 177 0.75 -9.72 -1.62
N SER A 178 1.05 -10.89 -2.15
CA SER A 178 0.13 -12.03 -2.25
C SER A 178 0.18 -12.99 -1.05
N THR A 179 0.97 -12.69 -0.01
CA THR A 179 0.96 -13.49 1.22
C THR A 179 -0.27 -13.17 2.07
N GLU A 180 -0.57 -14.00 3.07
CA GLU A 180 -1.85 -13.97 3.79
C GLU A 180 -2.17 -12.65 4.50
N ALA A 181 -1.16 -11.95 5.05
CA ALA A 181 -1.40 -10.74 5.83
C ALA A 181 -1.94 -9.58 4.98
N ALA A 182 -3.08 -9.02 5.39
CA ALA A 182 -3.60 -7.76 4.86
C ALA A 182 -2.78 -6.58 5.40
N GLY A 183 -2.77 -5.47 4.66
CA GLY A 183 -2.00 -4.27 5.02
C GLY A 183 -2.88 -3.11 5.47
N SER A 184 -2.37 -2.38 6.46
CA SER A 184 -2.91 -1.11 6.93
C SER A 184 -1.85 -0.01 6.79
N PHE A 185 -2.28 1.13 6.25
CA PHE A 185 -1.39 2.23 5.88
C PHE A 185 -1.93 3.55 6.40
N ASP A 186 -1.07 4.32 7.04
CA ASP A 186 -1.41 5.56 7.72
C ASP A 186 -0.43 6.65 7.34
N LEU A 187 -0.94 7.80 6.90
CA LEU A 187 -0.13 8.98 6.60
C LEU A 187 -0.10 9.90 7.82
N PHE A 188 1.08 10.29 8.28
CA PHE A 188 1.28 11.21 9.40
C PHE A 188 2.07 12.44 8.96
N THR A 189 2.04 13.49 9.77
CA THR A 189 3.01 14.58 9.64
C THR A 189 4.41 14.07 9.97
N GLY A 190 5.45 14.68 9.38
CA GLY A 190 6.83 14.23 9.56
C GLY A 190 7.34 14.33 11.01
N ASP A 191 6.80 15.27 11.79
CA ASP A 191 7.13 15.48 13.20
C ASP A 191 6.27 14.68 14.18
N SER A 192 5.22 13.99 13.71
CA SER A 192 4.36 13.18 14.57
C SER A 192 5.14 12.03 15.21
N GLU A 193 4.88 11.80 16.49
CA GLU A 193 5.15 10.53 17.16
C GLU A 193 4.16 9.49 16.62
N LEU A 194 4.67 8.31 16.27
CA LEU A 194 3.84 7.24 15.74
C LEU A 194 3.24 6.45 16.90
N PRO A 195 1.92 6.21 16.90
CA PRO A 195 1.30 5.41 17.93
C PRO A 195 1.87 4.00 17.88
N THR A 196 2.11 3.41 19.05
CA THR A 196 2.54 2.02 19.21
C THR A 196 1.41 1.11 19.67
N GLU A 197 0.27 1.68 20.03
CA GLU A 197 -0.91 1.00 20.58
C GLU A 197 -2.19 1.66 20.06
N GLY A 198 -3.25 0.87 19.97
CA GLY A 198 -4.57 1.32 19.54
C GLY A 198 -4.65 1.73 18.07
N ALA A 199 -5.76 2.38 17.71
CA ALA A 199 -5.95 2.95 16.39
C ALA A 199 -5.19 4.28 16.25
N PRO A 200 -4.66 4.61 15.05
CA PRO A 200 -3.82 5.78 14.84
C PRO A 200 -4.64 7.07 14.70
N LEU A 201 -5.15 7.57 15.82
CA LEU A 201 -5.98 8.79 15.93
C LEU A 201 -5.37 10.06 15.33
N ASN A 202 -4.03 10.12 15.22
CA ASN A 202 -3.31 11.27 14.68
C ASN A 202 -2.90 11.10 13.21
N ALA A 203 -3.38 10.06 12.51
CA ALA A 203 -3.18 9.92 11.09
C ALA A 203 -3.94 11.02 10.33
N LEU A 204 -3.29 11.60 9.32
CA LEU A 204 -3.87 12.57 8.40
C LEU A 204 -4.89 11.91 7.45
N VAL A 205 -4.59 10.68 7.04
CA VAL A 205 -5.45 9.83 6.20
C VAL A 205 -4.94 8.40 6.25
N SER A 206 -5.85 7.44 6.13
CA SER A 206 -5.57 6.02 6.30
C SER A 206 -6.21 5.16 5.22
N ALA A 207 -5.63 3.98 4.99
CA ALA A 207 -6.23 2.89 4.22
C ALA A 207 -5.94 1.57 4.92
N TRP A 208 -6.96 0.99 5.56
CA TRP A 208 -6.86 -0.26 6.32
C TRP A 208 -7.46 -1.44 5.56
N GLY A 209 -7.16 -2.66 6.03
CA GLY A 209 -7.76 -3.87 5.48
C GLY A 209 -7.48 -4.10 3.99
N ILE A 210 -6.36 -3.58 3.46
CA ILE A 210 -6.00 -3.84 2.07
C ILE A 210 -5.62 -5.32 1.95
N SER A 211 -6.55 -6.11 1.43
CA SER A 211 -6.41 -7.55 1.32
C SER A 211 -5.20 -7.96 0.49
N SER A 212 -4.73 -9.18 0.71
CA SER A 212 -3.66 -9.79 -0.07
C SER A 212 -3.88 -9.66 -1.58
N GLY A 213 -2.85 -9.23 -2.30
CA GLY A 213 -2.87 -9.00 -3.75
C GLY A 213 -3.67 -7.79 -4.22
N GLN A 214 -4.37 -7.08 -3.32
CA GLN A 214 -5.16 -5.90 -3.66
C GLN A 214 -4.33 -4.62 -3.67
N SER A 215 -4.94 -3.56 -4.19
CA SER A 215 -4.38 -2.22 -4.22
C SER A 215 -5.39 -1.18 -3.78
N ARG A 216 -4.92 -0.08 -3.23
CA ARG A 216 -5.72 1.05 -2.76
C ARG A 216 -4.96 2.35 -2.96
N ARG A 217 -5.69 3.45 -3.02
CA ARG A 217 -5.14 4.80 -3.17
C ARG A 217 -5.45 5.64 -1.95
N ILE A 218 -4.46 6.39 -1.49
CA ILE A 218 -4.61 7.47 -0.50
C ILE A 218 -4.32 8.80 -1.20
N THR A 219 -5.12 9.82 -0.90
CA THR A 219 -4.91 11.20 -1.36
C THR A 219 -4.98 12.17 -0.20
N TYR A 220 -4.02 13.10 -0.13
CA TYR A 220 -3.96 14.13 0.92
C TYR A 220 -3.57 15.48 0.34
N LEU A 221 -4.40 16.50 0.58
CA LEU A 221 -4.11 17.89 0.22
C LEU A 221 -3.25 18.52 1.31
N PHE A 222 -2.19 19.23 0.92
CA PHE A 222 -1.36 19.98 1.84
C PHE A 222 -1.03 21.37 1.30
N ASP A 223 -1.04 22.38 2.17
CA ASP A 223 -0.96 23.79 1.77
C ASP A 223 0.46 24.31 1.55
N ARG A 224 1.46 23.61 2.11
CA ARG A 224 2.87 23.99 2.04
C ARG A 224 3.81 22.79 2.13
N GLY A 225 4.94 22.88 1.46
CA GLY A 225 5.95 21.84 1.49
C GLY A 225 6.36 21.46 2.91
N GLN A 226 6.25 20.18 3.24
CA GLN A 226 6.51 19.62 4.55
C GLN A 226 7.02 18.18 4.45
N HIS A 227 7.37 17.58 5.60
CA HIS A 227 7.67 16.17 5.70
C HIS A 227 6.42 15.37 6.07
N PHE A 228 6.34 14.14 5.59
CA PHE A 228 5.33 13.15 5.97
C PHE A 228 6.00 11.83 6.33
N LYS A 229 5.26 11.00 7.05
CA LYS A 229 5.59 9.60 7.30
C LYS A 229 4.43 8.75 6.82
N LEU A 230 4.68 7.80 5.93
CA LEU A 230 3.72 6.75 5.60
C LEU A 230 4.10 5.51 6.43
N GLY A 231 3.30 5.22 7.46
CA GLY A 231 3.40 3.97 8.22
C GLY A 231 2.71 2.84 7.48
N ALA A 232 3.39 1.70 7.35
CA ALA A 232 2.82 0.45 6.84
C ALA A 232 2.90 -0.64 7.91
N THR A 233 1.79 -1.25 8.26
CA THR A 233 1.70 -2.33 9.26
C THR A 233 0.72 -3.42 8.79
N GLY A 234 0.74 -4.58 9.43
CA GLY A 234 -0.25 -5.62 9.15
C GLY A 234 -1.61 -5.27 9.77
N ASP A 235 -2.69 -5.64 9.07
CA ASP A 235 -4.05 -5.42 9.56
C ASP A 235 -4.32 -6.18 10.86
N TRP A 236 -5.04 -5.57 11.80
CA TRP A 236 -5.47 -6.11 13.10
C TRP A 236 -6.15 -7.49 13.05
N HIS A 237 -6.74 -7.88 11.91
CA HIS A 237 -7.33 -9.22 11.73
C HIS A 237 -6.34 -10.29 11.24
N SER A 238 -5.12 -9.89 10.85
CA SER A 238 -4.10 -10.83 10.38
C SER A 238 -3.43 -11.56 11.56
N GLU A 239 -2.84 -12.73 11.30
CA GLU A 239 -2.09 -13.45 12.32
C GLU A 239 -0.85 -12.66 12.77
N LYS A 240 -0.63 -12.54 14.08
CA LYS A 240 0.54 -11.87 14.68
C LYS A 240 1.84 -12.42 14.08
N GLY A 241 2.73 -11.52 13.69
CA GLY A 241 4.04 -11.87 13.14
C GLY A 241 4.03 -12.20 11.65
N SER A 242 2.86 -12.36 11.03
CA SER A 242 2.75 -12.54 9.58
C SER A 242 3.30 -11.33 8.84
N VAL A 243 4.01 -11.59 7.75
CA VAL A 243 4.73 -10.59 6.96
C VAL A 243 4.17 -10.57 5.55
N ASN A 244 3.98 -9.37 5.00
CA ASN A 244 3.67 -9.18 3.59
C ASN A 244 4.47 -8.01 3.03
N ALA A 245 4.62 -7.99 1.71
CA ALA A 245 5.25 -6.91 0.98
C ALA A 245 4.24 -5.82 0.61
N PHE A 246 4.74 -4.62 0.40
CA PHE A 246 3.98 -3.57 -0.27
C PHE A 246 4.87 -2.83 -1.26
N TRP A 247 4.25 -2.44 -2.37
CA TRP A 247 4.80 -1.48 -3.30
C TRP A 247 3.95 -0.22 -3.21
N ALA A 248 4.60 0.93 -3.07
CA ALA A 248 3.94 2.22 -3.04
C ALA A 248 4.51 3.10 -4.15
N LYS A 249 3.63 3.74 -4.92
CA LYS A 249 3.98 4.83 -5.82
C LYS A 249 3.50 6.12 -5.16
N ILE A 250 4.44 6.97 -4.82
CA ILE A 250 4.21 8.22 -4.11
C ILE A 250 4.45 9.35 -5.10
N SER A 251 3.40 10.11 -5.39
CA SER A 251 3.45 11.23 -6.33
C SER A 251 2.77 12.46 -5.78
N VAL A 252 3.10 13.61 -6.35
CA VAL A 252 2.46 14.88 -6.02
C VAL A 252 2.08 15.64 -7.27
N GLU A 253 0.87 16.20 -7.22
CA GLU A 253 0.36 17.10 -8.24
C GLU A 253 0.18 18.50 -7.63
N PRO A 254 0.47 19.58 -8.38
CA PRO A 254 0.17 20.92 -7.90
C PRO A 254 -1.34 21.08 -7.75
N GLU A 255 -1.77 21.77 -6.68
CA GLU A 255 -3.17 22.10 -6.50
C GLU A 255 -3.62 23.01 -7.66
N GLN A 256 -4.54 22.52 -8.48
CA GLN A 256 -5.20 23.39 -9.46
C GLN A 256 -6.10 24.33 -8.67
N LYS A 257 -5.65 25.57 -8.46
CA LYS A 257 -6.50 26.65 -7.94
C LYS A 257 -7.72 26.78 -8.85
N SER A 258 -8.80 26.12 -8.46
CA SER A 258 -10.11 26.38 -9.04
C SER A 258 -10.50 27.80 -8.62
N GLU A 259 -10.83 28.64 -9.60
CA GLU A 259 -11.26 30.00 -9.29
C GLU A 259 -12.48 29.94 -8.34
N PRO A 260 -12.52 30.79 -7.30
CA PRO A 260 -13.61 30.77 -6.34
C PRO A 260 -14.91 31.09 -7.08
N ARG A 261 -15.81 30.10 -7.15
CA ARG A 261 -17.18 30.33 -7.60
C ARG A 261 -17.82 31.35 -6.65
N LYS A 262 -18.03 32.56 -7.15
CA LYS A 262 -18.80 33.60 -6.46
C LYS A 262 -20.26 33.16 -6.34
N GLY A 263 -20.77 33.16 -5.11
CA GLY A 263 -22.20 33.11 -4.79
C GLY A 263 -22.50 32.00 -3.79
N SER A 264 -23.40 32.12 -2.83
CA SER A 264 -24.30 33.19 -2.43
C SER A 264 -24.98 32.63 -1.18
N SER A 265 -24.92 33.32 -0.05
CA SER A 265 -25.61 32.93 1.18
C SER A 265 -27.13 33.08 1.00
N ALA A 266 -27.89 32.01 1.26
CA ALA A 266 -29.14 31.96 2.05
C ALA A 266 -30.10 30.86 1.54
N HIS A 267 -30.03 29.68 2.15
CA HIS A 267 -31.13 28.75 2.46
C HIS A 267 -32.26 28.42 1.43
N LEU A 268 -32.05 28.54 0.12
CA LEU A 268 -32.88 27.84 -0.86
C LEU A 268 -32.01 27.14 -1.91
N GLY A 269 -31.99 25.80 -1.84
CA GLY A 269 -31.36 24.94 -2.85
C GLY A 269 -29.99 24.40 -2.47
N GLN A 270 -29.86 23.77 -1.28
CA GLN A 270 -28.74 22.85 -1.08
C GLN A 270 -28.77 21.79 -2.18
N SER A 271 -27.63 21.57 -2.82
CA SER A 271 -27.50 20.48 -3.78
C SER A 271 -27.61 19.14 -3.05
N PRO A 272 -28.03 18.04 -3.70
CA PRO A 272 -28.05 16.75 -3.03
C PRO A 272 -26.64 16.31 -2.62
N GLU A 273 -25.59 16.78 -3.30
CA GLU A 273 -24.19 16.55 -2.92
C GLU A 273 -23.83 17.25 -1.61
N ASP A 274 -24.33 18.48 -1.37
CA ASP A 274 -24.12 19.18 -0.08
C ASP A 274 -24.81 18.43 1.06
N VAL A 275 -26.02 17.93 0.82
CA VAL A 275 -26.79 17.15 1.79
C VAL A 275 -26.12 15.78 2.02
N MET A 276 -25.61 15.12 0.98
CA MET A 276 -24.80 13.89 1.11
C MET A 276 -23.57 14.13 1.97
N ASN A 277 -22.78 15.17 1.70
CA ASN A 277 -21.58 15.48 2.48
C ASN A 277 -21.92 15.81 3.94
N THR A 278 -22.99 16.56 4.17
CA THR A 278 -23.47 16.88 5.51
C THR A 278 -23.90 15.61 6.25
N PHE A 279 -24.57 14.68 5.57
CA PHE A 279 -24.99 13.40 6.14
C PHE A 279 -23.78 12.55 6.52
N VAL A 280 -22.79 12.44 5.62
CA VAL A 280 -21.54 11.70 5.87
C VAL A 280 -20.82 12.24 7.11
N GLU A 281 -20.69 13.56 7.21
CA GLU A 281 -20.03 14.18 8.36
C GLU A 281 -20.85 14.05 9.65
N ALA A 282 -22.18 14.18 9.59
CA ALA A 282 -23.03 13.97 10.75
C ALA A 282 -22.94 12.52 11.25
N PHE A 283 -22.91 11.54 10.34
CA PHE A 283 -22.75 10.12 10.66
C PHE A 283 -21.40 9.82 11.32
N LYS A 284 -20.30 10.37 10.78
CA LYS A 284 -18.96 10.26 11.39
C LYS A 284 -18.90 10.79 12.81
N ASN A 285 -19.57 11.91 13.06
CA ASN A 285 -19.59 12.57 14.36
C ASN A 285 -20.68 12.03 15.30
N LEU A 286 -21.47 11.05 14.86
CA LEU A 286 -22.64 10.55 15.57
C LEU A 286 -23.57 11.69 16.00
N ASP A 287 -23.72 12.71 15.16
CA ASP A 287 -24.61 13.85 15.40
C ASP A 287 -26.04 13.46 15.03
N SER A 288 -26.72 12.79 15.96
CA SER A 288 -28.06 12.25 15.77
C SER A 288 -29.08 13.34 15.41
N GLU A 289 -28.98 14.54 15.98
CA GLU A 289 -29.89 15.65 15.65
C GLU A 289 -29.76 16.05 14.18
N THR A 290 -28.52 16.24 13.71
CA THR A 290 -28.27 16.54 12.30
C THR A 290 -28.70 15.39 11.40
N ILE A 291 -28.35 14.13 11.71
CA ILE A 291 -28.73 12.95 10.93
C ILE A 291 -30.26 12.89 10.80
N LEU A 292 -31.00 12.91 11.91
CA LEU A 292 -32.46 12.78 11.92
C LEU A 292 -33.17 13.93 11.18
N SER A 293 -32.58 15.13 11.18
CA SER A 293 -33.11 16.29 10.43
C SER A 293 -33.11 16.08 8.91
N MET A 294 -32.29 15.16 8.41
CA MET A 294 -32.11 14.89 6.98
C MET A 294 -33.02 13.78 6.46
N PHE A 295 -33.70 13.04 7.34
CA PHE A 295 -34.64 11.99 6.96
C PHE A 295 -36.06 12.55 6.73
N THR A 296 -36.80 11.92 5.83
CA THR A 296 -38.27 12.06 5.78
C THR A 296 -38.91 11.48 7.05
N GLU A 297 -40.08 11.98 7.45
CA GLU A 297 -40.78 11.52 8.66
C GLU A 297 -40.88 9.98 8.73
N ASP A 298 -41.34 9.33 7.67
CA ASP A 298 -41.48 7.86 7.61
C ASP A 298 -40.15 7.10 7.85
N ALA A 299 -39.04 7.64 7.34
CA ALA A 299 -37.73 6.99 7.42
C ALA A 299 -37.03 7.28 8.75
N ARG A 300 -37.37 8.40 9.41
CA ARG A 300 -36.85 8.77 10.73
C ARG A 300 -37.29 7.75 11.80
N GLU A 301 -38.55 7.32 11.77
CA GLU A 301 -39.08 6.34 12.73
C GLU A 301 -38.33 5.00 12.69
N THR A 302 -37.69 4.66 11.57
CA THR A 302 -36.93 3.40 11.44
C THR A 302 -35.50 3.53 11.99
N PHE A 303 -35.00 4.76 12.16
CA PHE A 303 -33.59 5.04 12.49
C PHE A 303 -33.38 5.52 13.94
N GLU A 304 -34.41 6.02 14.62
CA GLU A 304 -34.32 6.55 15.99
C GLU A 304 -33.92 5.48 17.04
N ASP A 305 -34.22 4.20 16.80
CA ASP A 305 -34.01 3.13 17.79
C ASP A 305 -32.52 2.77 18.02
N ASP A 306 -31.59 3.16 17.14
CA ASP A 306 -30.22 2.64 17.16
C ASP A 306 -29.20 3.52 17.93
N PHE A 307 -29.50 4.79 18.21
CA PHE A 307 -28.48 5.75 18.71
C PHE A 307 -28.68 6.24 20.15
N GLU A 308 -29.88 6.15 20.74
CA GLU A 308 -30.17 6.79 22.04
C GLU A 308 -29.50 6.11 23.25
N ASP A 309 -29.23 4.81 23.18
CA ASP A 309 -28.78 4.03 24.34
C ASP A 309 -27.26 3.73 24.36
N MET A 310 -26.48 4.32 23.46
CA MET A 310 -25.05 4.03 23.37
C MET A 310 -24.24 4.75 24.47
N PRO A 311 -23.48 4.02 25.30
CA PRO A 311 -22.55 4.61 26.28
C PRO A 311 -21.54 5.57 25.63
N GLU A 312 -21.16 6.65 26.31
CA GLU A 312 -20.21 7.68 25.80
C GLU A 312 -18.86 7.09 25.33
N ASP A 313 -18.36 6.08 26.03
CA ASP A 313 -17.13 5.37 25.67
C ASP A 313 -17.29 4.53 24.38
N ALA A 314 -18.44 3.88 24.21
CA ALA A 314 -18.80 3.21 22.97
C ALA A 314 -19.02 4.20 21.81
N ARG A 315 -19.62 5.36 22.10
CA ARG A 315 -19.85 6.43 21.12
C ARG A 315 -18.54 6.99 20.58
N THR A 316 -17.54 7.18 21.44
CA THR A 316 -16.21 7.63 21.03
C THR A 316 -15.53 6.61 20.11
N GLN A 317 -15.55 5.32 20.47
CA GLN A 317 -14.98 4.25 19.64
C GLN A 317 -15.71 4.13 18.29
N MET A 318 -17.03 4.24 18.31
CA MET A 318 -17.86 4.15 17.11
C MET A 318 -17.60 5.33 16.16
N SER A 319 -17.52 6.56 16.68
CA SER A 319 -17.19 7.74 15.86
C SER A 319 -15.83 7.60 15.17
N GLU A 320 -14.85 7.03 15.87
CA GLU A 320 -13.53 6.76 15.30
C GLU A 320 -13.57 5.71 14.19
N ILE A 321 -14.31 4.61 14.41
CA ILE A 321 -14.55 3.60 13.37
C ILE A 321 -15.22 4.26 12.16
N LEU A 322 -16.27 5.04 12.37
CA LEU A 322 -17.03 5.69 11.32
C LEU A 322 -16.28 6.82 10.61
N SER A 323 -15.23 7.39 11.20
CA SER A 323 -14.38 8.42 10.56
C SER A 323 -13.81 7.99 9.20
N GLN A 324 -13.67 6.68 8.98
CA GLN A 324 -13.20 6.06 7.74
C GLN A 324 -14.30 5.83 6.69
N MET A 325 -15.55 6.23 6.98
CA MET A 325 -16.64 6.13 6.04
C MET A 325 -16.34 6.96 4.78
N GLU A 326 -16.44 6.32 3.62
CA GLU A 326 -16.15 6.95 2.32
C GLU A 326 -17.34 6.80 1.37
N VAL A 327 -17.56 7.82 0.54
CA VAL A 327 -18.51 7.75 -0.57
C VAL A 327 -17.84 6.99 -1.71
N LEU A 328 -18.42 5.85 -2.09
CA LEU A 328 -17.94 5.00 -3.18
C LEU A 328 -18.45 5.47 -4.54
N SER A 329 -19.72 5.85 -4.60
CA SER A 329 -20.39 6.30 -5.82
C SER A 329 -21.56 7.22 -5.50
N SER A 330 -21.91 8.09 -6.45
CA SER A 330 -23.10 8.93 -6.37
C SER A 330 -23.67 9.15 -7.77
N GLN A 331 -24.99 9.08 -7.92
CA GLN A 331 -25.66 9.22 -9.20
C GLN A 331 -27.09 9.75 -9.08
N TYR A 332 -27.56 10.41 -10.13
CA TYR A 332 -28.98 10.75 -10.27
C TYR A 332 -29.73 9.60 -10.93
N VAL A 333 -30.88 9.23 -10.35
CA VAL A 333 -31.79 8.22 -10.90
C VAL A 333 -33.17 8.86 -11.02
N GLY A 334 -33.46 9.43 -12.19
CA GLY A 334 -34.68 10.21 -12.38
C GLY A 334 -34.65 11.52 -11.58
N ASP A 335 -35.61 11.69 -10.69
CA ASP A 335 -35.73 12.80 -9.73
C ASP A 335 -35.10 12.51 -8.36
N GLU A 336 -34.45 11.36 -8.23
CA GLU A 336 -33.77 10.92 -7.02
C GLU A 336 -32.24 11.05 -7.12
N PHE A 337 -31.60 11.09 -5.96
CA PHE A 337 -30.14 11.07 -5.83
C PHE A 337 -29.73 9.90 -4.96
N HIS A 338 -28.90 9.02 -5.50
CA HIS A 338 -28.45 7.78 -4.84
C HIS A 338 -26.95 7.85 -4.63
N PHE A 339 -26.48 7.41 -3.47
CA PHE A 339 -25.06 7.26 -3.22
C PHE A 339 -24.77 6.01 -2.40
N GLN A 340 -23.57 5.46 -2.59
CA GLN A 340 -23.08 4.30 -1.86
C GLN A 340 -21.97 4.72 -0.91
N LEU A 341 -22.05 4.24 0.30
CA LEU A 341 -21.07 4.43 1.35
C LEU A 341 -20.38 3.11 1.62
N ARG A 342 -19.07 3.15 1.88
CA ARG A 342 -18.41 2.07 2.61
C ARG A 342 -18.42 2.44 4.08
N VAL A 343 -19.17 1.66 4.86
CA VAL A 343 -19.25 1.79 6.31
C VAL A 343 -18.39 0.70 6.93
N PRO A 344 -17.36 1.06 7.72
CA PRO A 344 -16.56 0.06 8.43
C PRO A 344 -17.46 -0.84 9.29
N LEU A 345 -17.15 -2.14 9.32
CA LEU A 345 -17.93 -3.21 9.96
C LEU A 345 -19.28 -3.55 9.32
N ALA A 346 -20.00 -2.59 8.73
CA ALA A 346 -21.31 -2.81 8.11
C ALA A 346 -21.26 -3.12 6.60
N GLY A 347 -20.15 -2.83 5.92
CA GLY A 347 -19.98 -3.14 4.49
C GLY A 347 -20.35 -1.96 3.59
N GLU A 348 -21.11 -2.21 2.52
CA GLU A 348 -21.52 -1.17 1.57
C GLU A 348 -22.98 -0.80 1.80
N VAL A 349 -23.26 0.45 2.15
CA VAL A 349 -24.61 0.95 2.44
C VAL A 349 -25.06 1.85 1.30
N SER A 350 -26.25 1.61 0.76
CA SER A 350 -26.87 2.45 -0.25
C SER A 350 -27.84 3.43 0.38
N VAL A 351 -27.66 4.72 0.13
CA VAL A 351 -28.54 5.79 0.61
C VAL A 351 -29.29 6.40 -0.57
N LYS A 352 -30.60 6.62 -0.41
CA LYS A 352 -31.45 7.24 -1.43
C LYS A 352 -32.12 8.49 -0.89
N MET A 353 -32.10 9.53 -1.72
CA MET A 353 -32.65 10.83 -1.43
C MET A 353 -33.64 11.27 -2.50
N ARG A 354 -34.65 12.03 -2.09
CA ARG A 354 -35.63 12.66 -2.98
C ARG A 354 -35.96 14.06 -2.51
N LYS A 355 -36.55 14.87 -3.39
CA LYS A 355 -37.05 16.20 -3.01
C LYS A 355 -38.43 16.12 -2.37
N VAL A 356 -38.56 16.70 -1.17
CA VAL A 356 -39.83 16.94 -0.49
C VAL A 356 -39.95 18.45 -0.29
N GLU A 357 -40.98 19.05 -0.88
CA GLU A 357 -41.19 20.52 -0.85
C GLU A 357 -39.97 21.35 -1.31
N GLY A 358 -39.16 20.79 -2.22
CA GLY A 358 -37.97 21.43 -2.77
C GLY A 358 -36.69 21.21 -1.96
N ILE A 359 -36.75 20.47 -0.85
CA ILE A 359 -35.62 20.11 0.02
C ILE A 359 -35.24 18.65 -0.22
N TRP A 360 -33.95 18.35 -0.33
CA TRP A 360 -33.48 16.97 -0.44
C TRP A 360 -33.50 16.29 0.93
N LEU A 361 -34.20 15.17 1.03
CA LEU A 361 -34.27 14.34 2.24
C LEU A 361 -33.98 12.88 1.91
N ILE A 362 -33.34 12.19 2.86
CA ILE A 362 -33.10 10.75 2.85
C ILE A 362 -34.42 10.04 3.14
N TYR A 363 -34.80 9.09 2.29
CA TYR A 363 -36.02 8.32 2.48
C TYR A 363 -35.78 6.81 2.61
N ASP A 364 -34.57 6.35 2.31
CA ASP A 364 -34.21 4.93 2.33
C ASP A 364 -32.69 4.75 2.54
N VAL A 365 -32.32 3.79 3.37
CA VAL A 365 -30.95 3.35 3.66
C VAL A 365 -30.97 1.82 3.63
N VAL A 366 -30.26 1.23 2.67
CA VAL A 366 -30.25 -0.22 2.41
C VAL A 366 -28.84 -0.75 2.63
N GLU A 367 -28.70 -1.71 3.54
CA GLU A 367 -27.47 -2.47 3.80
C GLU A 367 -27.19 -3.57 2.76
#